data_AF-A0A6A7LES0-F1
#
_entry.id   AF-A0A6A7LES0-F1
#
_cell.length_a   1.000
_cell.length_b   1.000
_cell.length_c   1.000
_cell.angle_alpha   90.00
_cell.angle_beta   90.00
_cell.angle_gamma   90.00
#
_symmetry.space_group_name_H-M   'P 1'
#
loop_
_entity.id
_entity.type
_entity.pdbx_description
1 polymer ?
#
loop_
_entity_poly.entity_id
_entity_poly.type
_entity_poly.pdbx_seq_one_letter_code
_entity_poly.pdbx_strand_id
1 'polypeptide(L)'
;MCLTVSRGRLVELYRKESNAKVKERLLLVIRVVDEGKLPAHVVKEIHRSKPWACYWLERYSKEDIKGLRDKPRSGRIARIPLEVSTRIKKTLRESRQ
;
A
#
# COMPACT_ATOMS: atom_id res chain seq x y z
N MET A 1 -2.74 13.17 -18.57
CA MET A 1 -1.44 12.53 -18.84
C MET A 1 -0.98 11.84 -17.58
N CYS A 2 -0.88 10.51 -17.59
CA CYS A 2 -0.48 9.73 -16.42
C CYS A 2 1.05 9.79 -16.30
N LEU A 3 1.58 10.34 -15.21
CA LEU A 3 3.01 10.30 -14.90
C LEU A 3 3.37 8.86 -14.58
N THR A 4 3.84 8.11 -15.58
CA THR A 4 4.31 6.74 -15.38
C THR A 4 5.60 6.79 -14.55
N VAL A 5 5.52 6.26 -13.33
CA VAL A 5 6.71 6.00 -12.51
C VAL A 5 7.70 5.19 -13.33
N SER A 6 8.98 5.58 -13.29
CA SER A 6 10.03 4.86 -14.00
C SER A 6 10.08 3.39 -13.55
N ARG A 7 10.16 2.47 -14.51
CA ARG A 7 10.26 1.01 -14.30
C ARG A 7 11.20 0.63 -13.15
N GLY A 8 12.40 1.23 -13.14
CA GLY A 8 13.42 0.96 -12.13
C GLY A 8 12.92 1.21 -10.70
N ARG A 9 12.12 2.26 -10.50
CA ARG A 9 11.56 2.62 -9.20
C ARG A 9 10.50 1.63 -8.73
N LEU A 10 9.62 1.14 -9.61
CA LEU A 10 8.63 0.11 -9.24
C LEU A 10 9.30 -1.20 -8.83
N VAL A 11 10.32 -1.63 -9.58
CA VAL A 11 11.09 -2.84 -9.28
C VAL A 11 11.87 -2.70 -7.96
N GLU A 12 12.49 -1.55 -7.72
CA GLU A 12 13.19 -1.27 -6.47
C GLU A 12 12.24 -1.32 -5.26
N LEU A 13 11.07 -0.69 -5.38
CA LEU A 13 10.03 -0.74 -4.35
C LEU A 13 9.54 -2.16 -4.09
N TYR A 14 9.33 -2.95 -5.15
CA TYR A 14 8.95 -4.36 -5.02
C TYR A 14 10.00 -5.19 -4.27
N ARG A 15 11.29 -4.93 -4.51
CA ARG A 15 12.40 -5.61 -3.82
C ARG A 15 12.50 -5.22 -2.35
N LYS A 16 12.26 -3.94 -2.02
CA LYS A 16 12.35 -3.40 -0.65
C LYS A 16 11.10 -3.64 0.20
N GLU A 17 9.95 -3.88 -0.42
CA GLU A 17 8.68 -4.00 0.30
C GLU A 17 8.59 -5.34 1.07
N SER A 18 8.32 -5.22 2.37
CA SER A 18 8.17 -6.35 3.29
C SER A 18 6.71 -6.77 3.46
N ASN A 19 5.76 -5.86 3.23
CA ASN A 19 4.34 -6.19 3.33
C ASN A 19 3.90 -6.99 2.10
N ALA A 20 3.61 -8.28 2.31
CA ALA A 20 3.21 -9.20 1.24
C ALA A 20 2.03 -8.68 0.40
N LYS A 21 1.04 -8.02 1.01
CA LYS A 21 -0.11 -7.47 0.28
C LYS A 21 0.29 -6.33 -0.64
N VAL A 22 1.16 -5.43 -0.17
CA VAL A 22 1.67 -4.32 -0.98
C VAL A 22 2.57 -4.85 -2.09
N LYS A 23 3.35 -5.88 -1.80
CA LYS A 23 4.22 -6.56 -2.76
C LYS A 23 3.43 -7.20 -3.92
N GLU A 24 2.32 -7.88 -3.63
CA GLU A 24 1.42 -8.41 -4.67
C GLU A 24 0.80 -7.29 -5.54
N ARG A 25 0.40 -6.18 -4.92
CA ARG A 25 -0.16 -5.03 -5.64
C ARG A 25 0.88 -4.35 -6.54
N LEU A 26 2.11 -4.24 -6.06
CA LEU A 26 3.24 -3.78 -6.87
C LEU A 26 3.52 -4.72 -8.04
N LEU A 27 3.49 -6.04 -7.81
CA LEU A 27 3.64 -7.03 -8.88
C LEU A 27 2.56 -6.92 -9.95
N LEU A 28 1.30 -6.70 -9.55
CA LEU A 28 0.20 -6.43 -10.47
C LEU A 28 0.51 -5.22 -11.35
N VAL A 29 0.89 -4.09 -10.74
CA VAL A 29 1.19 -2.84 -11.46
C VAL A 29 2.36 -3.02 -12.42
N ILE A 30 3.45 -3.65 -12.00
CA ILE A 30 4.60 -3.92 -12.86
C ILE A 30 4.15 -4.72 -14.09
N ARG A 31 3.44 -5.84 -13.89
CA ARG A 31 3.08 -6.72 -15.00
C ARG A 31 2.06 -6.09 -15.96
N VAL A 32 1.15 -5.27 -15.46
CA VAL A 32 0.11 -4.66 -16.30
C VAL A 32 0.61 -3.38 -16.97
N VAL A 33 1.28 -2.50 -16.23
CA VAL A 33 1.64 -1.15 -16.68
C VAL A 33 3.01 -1.15 -17.37
N ASP A 34 3.99 -1.91 -16.87
CA ASP A 34 5.33 -1.99 -17.46
C ASP A 34 5.40 -3.07 -18.56
N GLU A 35 4.93 -4.28 -18.27
CA GLU A 35 4.98 -5.40 -19.24
C GLU A 35 3.79 -5.46 -20.21
N GLY A 36 2.77 -4.59 -20.03
CA GLY A 36 1.59 -4.53 -20.91
C GLY A 36 0.69 -5.77 -20.84
N LYS A 37 0.82 -6.62 -19.81
CA LYS A 37 0.03 -7.85 -19.71
C LYS A 37 -1.43 -7.56 -19.37
N LEU A 38 -2.31 -8.40 -19.92
CA LEU A 38 -3.73 -8.35 -19.58
C LEU A 38 -3.93 -8.62 -18.07
N PRO A 39 -4.65 -7.76 -17.34
CA PRO A 39 -4.92 -7.94 -15.91
C PRO A 39 -5.51 -9.31 -15.58
N ALA A 40 -6.36 -9.85 -16.47
CA ALA A 40 -6.99 -11.16 -16.31
C ALA A 40 -5.98 -12.32 -16.25
N HIS A 41 -4.87 -12.25 -16.98
CA HIS A 41 -3.81 -13.25 -16.92
C HIS A 41 -2.98 -13.10 -15.66
N VAL A 42 -2.60 -11.86 -15.34
CA VAL A 42 -1.80 -11.56 -14.15
C VAL A 42 -2.50 -12.04 -12.89
N VAL A 43 -3.79 -11.74 -12.71
CA VAL A 43 -4.54 -12.17 -11.51
C VAL A 43 -4.69 -13.68 -11.39
N LYS A 44 -4.75 -14.40 -12.51
CA LYS A 44 -4.79 -15.87 -12.51
C LYS A 44 -3.48 -16.45 -11.97
N GLU A 45 -2.35 -15.88 -12.38
CA GLU A 45 -1.02 -16.30 -11.91
C GLU A 45 -0.80 -15.99 -10.41
N ILE A 46 -1.33 -14.88 -9.90
CA ILE A 46 -1.20 -14.49 -8.48
C ILE A 46 -2.39 -14.94 -7.60
N HIS A 47 -3.28 -15.80 -8.12
CA HIS A 47 -4.44 -16.32 -7.39
C HIS A 47 -5.36 -15.23 -6.80
N ARG A 48 -5.60 -14.16 -7.57
CA ARG A 48 -6.50 -13.05 -7.22
C ARG A 48 -7.68 -12.96 -8.18
N SER A 49 -8.71 -12.21 -7.76
CA SER A 49 -9.91 -12.01 -8.57
C SER A 49 -9.74 -10.82 -9.54
N LYS A 50 -10.48 -10.81 -10.65
CA LYS A 50 -10.49 -9.69 -11.60
C LYS A 50 -10.90 -8.36 -10.92
N PRO A 51 -11.96 -8.30 -10.08
CA PRO A 51 -12.31 -7.07 -9.36
C PRO A 51 -11.20 -6.54 -8.47
N TRP A 52 -10.40 -7.43 -7.86
CA TRP A 52 -9.24 -7.03 -7.06
C TRP A 52 -8.22 -6.27 -7.91
N ALA A 53 -7.92 -6.73 -9.14
CA ALA A 53 -7.01 -6.01 -10.02
C ALA A 53 -7.58 -4.66 -10.47
N CYS A 54 -8.84 -4.62 -10.89
CA CYS A 54 -9.48 -3.35 -11.29
C CYS A 54 -9.38 -2.31 -10.16
N TYR A 55 -9.72 -2.71 -8.93
CA TYR A 55 -9.65 -1.84 -7.76
C TYR A 55 -8.24 -1.26 -7.53
N TRP A 56 -7.20 -2.10 -7.55
CA TRP A 56 -5.83 -1.64 -7.27
C TRP A 56 -5.20 -0.86 -8.42
N LEU A 57 -5.51 -1.20 -9.67
CA LEU A 57 -5.06 -0.44 -10.84
C LEU A 57 -5.72 0.94 -10.88
N GLU A 58 -7.01 1.04 -10.56
CA GLU A 58 -7.72 2.32 -10.46
C GLU A 58 -7.11 3.18 -9.35
N ARG A 59 -6.85 2.60 -8.17
CA ARG A 59 -6.18 3.27 -7.07
C ARG A 59 -4.78 3.78 -7.44
N TYR A 60 -3.99 2.95 -8.13
CA TYR A 60 -2.67 3.34 -8.61
C TYR A 60 -2.74 4.49 -9.62
N SER A 61 -3.70 4.44 -10.55
CA SER A 61 -3.92 5.52 -11.53
C SER A 61 -4.23 6.87 -10.87
N LYS A 62 -4.92 6.86 -9.72
CA LYS A 62 -5.31 8.08 -8.99
C LYS A 62 -4.28 8.56 -7.96
N GLU A 63 -3.63 7.64 -7.25
CA GLU A 63 -2.84 7.91 -6.05
C GLU A 63 -1.38 7.45 -6.16
N ASP A 64 -0.97 6.92 -7.32
CA ASP A 64 0.35 6.36 -7.59
C ASP A 64 0.71 5.25 -6.56
N ILE A 65 1.99 5.06 -6.25
CA ILE A 65 2.53 4.10 -5.28
C ILE A 65 1.83 4.22 -3.92
N LYS A 66 1.45 5.44 -3.50
CA LYS A 66 0.75 5.65 -2.22
C LYS A 66 -0.61 4.93 -2.21
N GLY A 67 -1.26 4.88 -3.36
CA GLY A 67 -2.52 4.19 -3.59
C GLY A 67 -2.48 2.68 -3.35
N LEU A 68 -1.29 2.07 -3.35
CA LEU A 68 -1.13 0.62 -3.14
C LEU A 68 -1.08 0.21 -1.66
N ARG A 69 -0.98 1.18 -0.74
CA ARG A 69 -0.99 0.91 0.71
C ARG A 69 -2.40 0.82 1.27
N ASP A 70 -2.57 0.07 2.35
CA ASP A 70 -3.85 0.02 3.05
C ASP A 70 -4.17 1.40 3.62
N LYS A 71 -5.39 1.88 3.36
CA LYS A 71 -5.88 3.11 3.98
C LYS A 71 -6.23 2.83 5.45
N PRO A 72 -6.03 3.79 6.36
CA PRO A 72 -6.55 3.67 7.71
C PRO A 72 -8.06 3.42 7.64
N ARG A 73 -8.55 2.46 8.43
CA ARG A 73 -9.99 2.20 8.51
C ARG A 73 -10.68 3.44 9.07
N SER A 74 -11.70 3.93 8.37
CA SER A 74 -12.57 4.98 8.91
C SER A 74 -13.07 4.57 10.30
N GLY A 75 -12.97 5.46 11.27
CA GLY A 75 -13.37 5.23 12.67
C GLY A 75 -12.32 4.57 13.59
N ARG A 76 -11.24 3.97 13.07
CA ARG A 76 -10.14 3.46 13.93
C ARG A 76 -9.00 4.46 13.94
N ILE A 77 -8.96 5.31 14.97
CA ILE A 77 -7.79 6.14 15.27
C ILE A 77 -6.56 5.21 15.31
N ALA A 78 -5.51 5.56 14.56
CA ALA A 78 -4.26 4.82 14.59
C ALA A 78 -3.80 4.67 16.05
N ARG A 79 -3.27 3.50 16.44
CA ARG A 79 -2.69 3.31 17.79
C ARG A 79 -1.79 4.52 18.06
N ILE A 80 -2.14 5.27 19.10
CA ILE A 80 -1.48 6.52 19.50
C ILE A 80 0.04 6.36 19.35
N PRO A 81 0.75 7.27 18.67
CA PRO A 81 2.20 7.19 18.52
C PRO A 81 2.87 6.94 19.87
N LEU A 82 3.91 6.10 19.89
CA LEU A 82 4.55 5.67 21.14
C LEU A 82 4.93 6.88 22.01
N GLU A 83 5.46 7.94 21.40
CA GLU A 83 5.79 9.20 22.05
C GLU A 83 4.61 9.84 22.79
N VAL A 84 3.45 9.94 22.13
CA VAL A 84 2.22 10.48 22.73
C VAL A 84 1.75 9.57 23.87
N SER A 85 1.86 8.25 23.69
CA SER A 85 1.49 7.28 24.75
C SER A 85 2.40 7.40 25.98
N THR A 86 3.70 7.64 25.77
CA THR A 86 4.70 7.82 26.83
C THR A 86 4.45 9.13 27.57
N ARG A 87 4.13 10.21 26.83
CA ARG A 87 3.79 11.51 27.42
C ARG A 87 2.55 11.40 28.31
N ILE A 88 1.49 10.76 27.81
CA ILE A 88 0.25 10.53 28.59
C ILE A 88 0.55 9.74 29.87
N LYS A 89 1.34 8.66 29.79
CA LYS A 89 1.70 7.85 30.97
C LYS A 89 2.52 8.63 31.99
N LYS A 90 3.44 9.50 31.53
CA LYS A 90 4.26 10.35 32.41
C LYS A 90 3.39 11.34 33.16
N THR A 91 2.53 12.08 32.46
CA THR A 91 1.62 13.06 33.06
C THR A 91 0.65 12.41 34.05
N LEU A 92 0.10 11.23 33.75
CA LEU A 92 -0.78 10.50 34.67
C LEU A 92 -0.07 9.98 35.93
N ARG A 93 1.24 9.74 35.87
CA ARG A 93 2.05 9.38 37.04
C ARG A 93 2.30 10.61 37.92
N GLU A 94 2.63 11.73 37.30
CA GLU A 94 2.92 12.99 37.99
C GLU A 94 1.67 13.61 38.65
N SER A 95 0.48 13.39 38.08
CA SER A 95 -0.78 13.91 38.62
C SER A 95 -1.42 13.05 39.73
N ARG A 96 -0.83 11.89 40.06
CA ARG A 96 -1.32 10.96 41.09
C ARG A 96 -0.57 11.08 42.42
N GLN A 97 0.31 12.05 42.53
CA GLN A 97 1.18 12.35 43.68
C GLN A 97 0.80 13.70 44.26
#